data_AF-X1BSV8-F1
#
_entry.id   AF-X1BSV8-F1
#
_cell.length_a   1.000
_cell.length_b   1.000
_cell.length_c   1.000
_cell.angle_alpha   90.00
_cell.angle_beta   90.00
_cell.angle_gamma   90.00
#
_symmetry.space_group_name_H-M   'P 1'
#
loop_
_entity.id
_entity.type
_entity.pdbx_description
1 polymer ?
#
loop_
_entity_poly.entity_id
_entity_poly.type
_entity_poly.pdbx_seq_one_letter_code
_entity_poly.pdbx_strand_id
1 'polypeptide(L)'
;KEAEQATLGACLMNKEALLTTIENLRTEDFYDIAHLCIYKNMLELFHDNVSVDVVSLTNKLDHMLSHVGGVEYLMGLMDSVPNIQNIEVYNQIVKKKSQQRKVWGRRT
;
A
#
# COMPACT_ATOMS: atom_id res chain seq x y z
N LYS A 1 6.38 -3.92 -8.27
CA LYS A 1 5.34 -2.93 -8.59
C LYS A 1 3.97 -3.59 -8.56
N GLU A 2 3.66 -4.55 -9.43
CA GLU A 2 2.37 -5.26 -9.46
C GLU A 2 1.87 -5.74 -8.07
N ALA A 3 2.69 -6.49 -7.32
CA ALA A 3 2.29 -6.95 -5.99
C ALA A 3 2.05 -5.82 -4.98
N GLU A 4 2.79 -4.70 -5.08
CA GLU A 4 2.54 -3.53 -4.22
C GLU A 4 1.24 -2.85 -4.62
N GLN A 5 0.98 -2.71 -5.93
CA GLN A 5 -0.25 -2.10 -6.44
C GLN A 5 -1.47 -2.93 -6.04
N ALA A 6 -1.42 -4.25 -6.24
CA ALA A 6 -2.47 -5.17 -5.82
C ALA A 6 -2.69 -5.16 -4.30
N THR A 7 -1.62 -5.00 -3.51
CA THR A 7 -1.73 -4.86 -2.05
C THR A 7 -2.47 -3.59 -1.66
N LEU A 8 -2.05 -2.44 -2.19
CA LEU A 8 -2.67 -1.14 -1.87
C LEU A 8 -4.12 -1.07 -2.37
N GLY A 9 -4.37 -1.56 -3.58
CA GLY A 9 -5.72 -1.67 -4.13
C GLY A 9 -6.63 -2.52 -3.26
N ALA A 10 -6.18 -3.70 -2.86
CA ALA A 10 -6.96 -4.59 -1.99
C ALA A 10 -7.28 -3.93 -0.64
N CYS A 11 -6.31 -3.20 -0.07
CA CYS A 11 -6.50 -2.45 1.18
C CYS A 11 -7.54 -1.31 1.04
N LEU A 12 -7.61 -0.64 -0.12
CA LEU A 12 -8.62 0.39 -0.40
C LEU A 12 -10.02 -0.19 -0.63
N MET A 13 -10.11 -1.45 -1.09
CA MET A 13 -11.37 -2.11 -1.41
C MET A 13 -11.98 -2.86 -0.21
N ASN A 14 -11.15 -3.34 0.72
CA ASN A 14 -11.59 -4.23 1.78
C ASN A 14 -10.81 -4.02 3.08
N LYS A 15 -11.54 -3.83 4.18
CA LYS A 15 -10.96 -3.59 5.51
C LYS A 15 -10.20 -4.80 6.07
N GLU A 16 -10.65 -6.02 5.81
CA GLU A 16 -9.94 -7.23 6.26
C GLU A 16 -8.60 -7.35 5.54
N ALA A 17 -8.55 -7.07 4.23
CA ALA A 17 -7.30 -7.02 3.48
C ALA A 17 -6.33 -5.99 4.07
N LEU A 18 -6.80 -4.81 4.44
CA LEU A 18 -6.00 -3.81 5.15
C LEU A 18 -5.45 -4.35 6.47
N LEU A 19 -6.29 -4.98 7.31
CA LEU A 19 -5.86 -5.56 8.59
C LEU A 19 -4.76 -6.62 8.38
N THR A 20 -4.97 -7.54 7.44
CA THR A 20 -3.97 -8.55 7.08
C THR A 20 -2.66 -7.90 6.62
N THR A 21 -2.73 -6.81 5.85
CA THR A 21 -1.53 -6.08 5.42
C THR A 21 -0.81 -5.38 6.56
N ILE A 22 -1.53 -4.79 7.51
CA ILE A 22 -0.96 -4.16 8.72
C ILE A 22 -0.16 -5.18 9.55
N GLU A 23 -0.68 -6.39 9.69
CA GLU A 23 0.00 -7.46 10.44
C GLU A 23 1.32 -7.87 9.77
N ASN A 24 1.34 -7.94 8.43
CA ASN A 24 2.44 -8.53 7.67
C ASN A 24 3.51 -7.53 7.20
N LEU A 25 3.09 -6.30 6.86
CA LEU A 25 3.95 -5.29 6.24
C LEU A 25 4.20 -4.09 7.17
N ARG A 26 5.36 -3.49 6.98
CA ARG A 26 5.68 -2.15 7.46
C ARG A 26 5.78 -1.22 6.27
N THR A 27 5.62 0.08 6.51
CA THR A 27 5.74 1.09 5.45
C THR A 27 7.02 0.89 4.65
N GLU A 28 8.17 0.71 5.30
CA GLU A 28 9.48 0.57 4.67
C GLU A 28 9.65 -0.71 3.81
N ASP A 29 8.66 -1.61 3.82
CA ASP A 29 8.67 -2.79 2.96
C ASP A 29 8.28 -2.47 1.50
N PHE A 30 7.59 -1.36 1.26
CA PHE A 30 7.29 -0.86 -0.08
C PHE A 30 8.56 -0.28 -0.73
N TYR A 31 8.79 -0.59 -2.01
CA TYR A 31 9.93 -0.09 -2.76
C TYR A 31 9.66 1.28 -3.41
N ASP A 32 8.47 1.45 -3.97
CA ASP A 32 8.10 2.69 -4.63
C ASP A 32 7.78 3.79 -3.60
N ILE A 33 8.35 4.97 -3.79
CA ILE A 33 8.17 6.11 -2.88
C ILE A 33 6.70 6.55 -2.85
N ALA A 34 5.98 6.48 -3.97
CA ALA A 34 4.56 6.78 -4.00
C ALA A 34 3.77 5.77 -3.15
N HIS A 35 4.10 4.48 -3.25
CA HIS A 35 3.44 3.42 -2.48
C HIS A 35 3.75 3.51 -0.99
N LEU A 36 4.99 3.85 -0.63
CA LEU A 36 5.40 4.18 0.73
C LEU A 36 4.51 5.29 1.31
N CYS A 37 4.37 6.39 0.57
CA CYS A 37 3.55 7.54 0.97
C CYS A 37 2.08 7.16 1.10
N ILE A 38 1.52 6.44 0.13
CA ILE A 38 0.12 5.98 0.14
C ILE A 38 -0.13 5.11 1.38
N TYR A 39 0.67 4.05 1.57
CA TYR A 39 0.46 3.13 2.68
C TYR A 39 0.61 3.81 4.03
N LYS A 40 1.59 4.71 4.19
CA LYS A 40 1.76 5.51 5.41
C LYS A 40 0.47 6.29 5.75
N ASN A 41 -0.12 6.97 4.78
CA ASN A 41 -1.34 7.75 5.00
C ASN A 41 -2.56 6.84 5.26
N MET A 42 -2.60 5.65 4.66
CA MET A 42 -3.61 4.63 4.99
C MET A 42 -3.51 4.18 6.45
N LEU A 43 -2.29 3.96 6.97
CA LEU A 43 -2.09 3.62 8.38
C LEU A 43 -2.52 4.75 9.31
N GLU A 44 -2.23 6.00 8.97
CA GLU A 44 -2.66 7.16 9.76
C GLU A 44 -4.19 7.25 9.81
N LEU A 45 -4.87 7.13 8.67
CA LEU A 45 -6.33 7.09 8.63
C LEU A 45 -6.90 5.94 9.48
N PHE A 46 -6.30 4.76 9.39
CA PHE A 46 -6.69 3.61 10.20
C PHE A 46 -6.52 3.88 11.71
N HIS A 47 -5.40 4.47 12.11
CA HIS A 47 -5.13 4.85 13.51
C HIS A 47 -6.10 5.92 14.03
N ASP A 48 -6.47 6.87 13.16
CA ASP A 48 -7.43 7.93 13.45
C ASP A 48 -8.89 7.41 13.49
N ASN A 49 -9.11 6.10 13.33
CA ASN A 49 -10.42 5.45 13.17
C ASN A 49 -11.26 6.04 12.01
N VAL A 50 -10.59 6.54 10.98
CA VAL A 50 -11.21 7.01 9.74
C VAL A 50 -11.27 5.87 8.73
N SER A 51 -12.30 5.87 7.88
CA SER A 51 -12.39 4.94 6.77
C SER A 51 -11.16 5.05 5.85
N VAL A 52 -10.62 3.91 5.41
CA VAL A 52 -9.49 3.86 4.49
C VAL A 52 -10.02 3.52 3.10
N ASP A 53 -10.53 4.55 2.42
CA ASP A 53 -11.05 4.49 1.05
C ASP A 53 -10.44 5.61 0.19
N VAL A 54 -10.70 5.60 -1.12
CA VAL A 54 -10.12 6.57 -2.06
C VAL A 54 -10.45 8.01 -1.69
N VAL A 55 -11.67 8.28 -1.22
CA VAL A 55 -12.10 9.65 -0.89
C VAL A 55 -11.34 10.14 0.34
N SER A 56 -11.32 9.33 1.39
CA SER A 56 -10.63 9.63 2.64
C SER A 56 -9.11 9.78 2.44
N LEU A 57 -8.52 8.90 1.63
CA LEU A 57 -7.10 8.96 1.29
C LEU A 57 -6.75 10.17 0.42
N THR A 58 -7.60 10.53 -0.54
CA THR A 58 -7.42 11.73 -1.38
C THR A 58 -7.41 12.98 -0.50
N ASN A 59 -8.36 13.09 0.42
CA ASN A 59 -8.44 14.20 1.37
C ASN A 59 -7.24 14.26 2.32
N LYS A 60 -6.74 13.09 2.78
CA LYS A 60 -5.56 13.01 3.65
C LYS A 60 -4.27 13.42 2.92
N LEU A 61 -4.12 13.01 1.66
CA LEU A 61 -2.94 13.30 0.86
C LEU A 61 -2.87 14.77 0.45
N ASP A 62 -4.01 15.41 0.14
CA ASP A 62 -4.10 16.83 -0.19
C ASP A 62 -3.00 17.28 -1.19
N HIS A 63 -2.07 18.15 -0.80
CA HIS A 63 -0.95 18.63 -1.62
C HIS A 63 0.04 17.51 -2.07
N MET A 64 0.08 16.38 -1.38
CA MET A 64 0.91 15.22 -1.75
C MET A 64 0.24 14.33 -2.83
N LEU A 65 -1.06 14.53 -3.11
CA LEU A 65 -1.82 13.69 -4.03
C LEU A 65 -1.21 13.66 -5.44
N SER A 66 -0.75 14.81 -5.94
CA SER A 66 -0.08 14.92 -7.24
C SER A 66 1.24 14.15 -7.28
N HIS A 67 1.95 14.06 -6.16
CA HIS A 67 3.23 13.35 -6.05
C HIS A 67 3.07 11.83 -6.10
N VAL A 68 1.89 11.32 -5.76
CA VAL A 68 1.58 9.88 -5.83
C VAL A 68 0.84 9.47 -7.11
N GLY A 69 0.69 10.39 -8.06
CA GLY A 69 0.05 10.13 -9.36
C GLY A 69 -1.40 10.59 -9.48
N GLY A 70 -1.95 11.27 -8.46
CA GLY A 70 -3.31 11.80 -8.50
C GLY A 70 -4.39 10.77 -8.13
N VAL A 71 -5.65 11.23 -8.15
CA VAL A 71 -6.82 10.38 -7.87
C VAL A 71 -6.92 9.21 -8.86
N GLU A 72 -6.60 9.46 -10.14
CA GLU A 72 -6.63 8.43 -11.18
C GLU A 72 -5.69 7.27 -10.86
N TYR A 73 -4.52 7.55 -10.30
CA TYR A 73 -3.60 6.49 -9.88
C TYR A 73 -4.18 5.66 -8.74
N LEU A 74 -4.77 6.31 -7.72
CA LEU A 74 -5.41 5.61 -6.61
C LEU A 74 -6.57 4.72 -7.09
N MET A 75 -7.33 5.17 -8.09
CA MET A 75 -8.37 4.37 -8.72
C MET A 75 -7.77 3.19 -9.49
N GLY A 76 -6.73 3.41 -10.27
CA GLY A 76 -6.02 2.35 -11.00
C GLY A 76 -5.37 1.29 -10.09
N LEU A 77 -5.05 1.63 -8.83
CA LEU A 77 -4.61 0.63 -7.85
C LEU A 77 -5.70 -0.41 -7.57
N MET A 78 -6.96 0.00 -7.48
CA MET A 78 -8.08 -0.94 -7.28
C MET A 78 -8.26 -1.87 -8.49
N ASP A 79 -8.10 -1.34 -9.70
CA ASP A 79 -8.17 -2.12 -10.94
C ASP A 79 -7.02 -3.11 -11.09
N SER A 80 -5.90 -2.87 -10.39
CA SER A 80 -4.73 -3.75 -10.42
C SER A 80 -4.90 -5.03 -9.59
N VAL A 81 -5.99 -5.18 -8.82
CA VAL A 81 -6.24 -6.31 -7.92
C VAL A 81 -6.93 -7.44 -8.67
N PRO A 82 -6.24 -8.57 -8.96
CA PRO A 82 -6.87 -9.68 -9.66
C PRO A 82 -7.86 -10.42 -8.77
N ASN A 83 -7.51 -10.61 -7.49
CA ASN A 83 -8.37 -11.19 -6.48
C ASN A 83 -7.92 -10.75 -5.08
N ILE A 84 -8.82 -10.10 -4.34
CA ILE A 84 -8.58 -9.60 -2.98
C ILE A 84 -8.22 -10.74 -2.01
N GLN A 85 -8.77 -11.95 -2.21
CA GLN A 85 -8.51 -13.10 -1.33
C GLN A 85 -7.04 -13.54 -1.34
N ASN A 86 -6.26 -13.13 -2.34
CA ASN A 86 -4.82 -13.42 -2.44
C ASN A 86 -3.94 -12.39 -1.73
N ILE A 87 -4.51 -11.55 -0.87
CA ILE A 87 -3.78 -10.47 -0.17
C ILE A 87 -2.54 -10.96 0.57
N GLU A 88 -2.60 -12.12 1.23
CA GLU A 88 -1.44 -12.71 1.92
C GLU A 88 -0.29 -13.00 0.96
N VAL A 89 -0.60 -13.52 -0.23
CA VAL A 89 0.40 -13.81 -1.27
C VAL A 89 1.06 -12.53 -1.74
N TYR A 90 0.28 -11.48 -1.99
CA TYR A 90 0.81 -10.17 -2.40
C TYR A 90 1.70 -9.58 -1.31
N ASN A 91 1.26 -9.60 -0.05
CA ASN A 91 2.04 -9.16 1.10
C ASN A 91 3.37 -9.93 1.22
N GLN A 92 3.35 -11.26 1.08
CA GLN A 92 4.55 -12.08 1.12
C GLN A 92 5.55 -11.70 0.01
N ILE A 93 5.08 -11.42 -1.21
CA ILE A 93 5.93 -10.98 -2.32
C ILE A 93 6.60 -9.63 -1.98
N VAL A 94 5.84 -8.66 -1.47
CA VAL A 94 6.37 -7.35 -1.05
C VAL A 94 7.40 -7.53 0.06
N LYS A 95 7.09 -8.31 1.09
CA LYS A 95 7.98 -8.57 2.23
C LYS A 95 9.28 -9.24 1.82
N LYS A 96 9.21 -10.27 0.97
CA LYS A 96 10.39 -10.99 0.47
C LYS A 96 11.32 -10.04 -0.31
N LYS A 97 10.76 -9.19 -1.17
CA LYS A 97 11.53 -8.18 -1.90
C LYS A 97 12.18 -7.16 -0.95
N SER A 98 11.47 -6.70 0.08
CA SER A 98 12.03 -5.83 1.12
C SER A 98 13.24 -6.46 1.82
N GLN A 99 13.12 -7.72 2.25
CA GLN A 99 14.21 -8.44 2.90
C GLN A 99 15.44 -8.60 2.00
N GLN A 100 15.24 -8.93 0.72
CA GLN A 100 16.33 -9.03 -0.25
C GLN A 100 17.11 -7.71 -0.38
N ARG A 101 16.39 -6.57 -0.45
CA ARG A 101 17.02 -5.24 -0.49
C ARG A 101 17.85 -4.97 0.77
N LYS A 102 17.31 -5.31 1.95
CA LYS A 102 18.01 -5.14 3.24
C LYS A 102 19.29 -5.97 3.33
N VAL A 103 19.30 -7.17 2.76
CA VAL A 103 20.50 -8.04 2.72
C VAL A 103 21.53 -7.50 1.74
N TRP A 104 21.13 -7.05 0.56
CA TRP A 104 22.05 -6.50 -0.44
C TRP A 104 22.68 -5.17 0.00
N GLY A 105 21.91 -4.28 0.64
CA GLY A 105 22.44 -3.02 1.17
C GLY A 105 23.42 -3.17 2.35
N ARG A 106 23.51 -4.36 2.97
CA ARG A 106 24.49 -4.67 4.02
C ARG A 106 25.81 -5.23 3.49
N ARG A 107 25.91 -5.50 2.18
CA ARG A 107 27.07 -6.14 1.53
C ARG A 107 28.01 -5.17 0.81
N THR A 108 27.82 -3.87 1.00
CA THR A 108 28.68 -2.77 0.53
C THR A 108 29.04 -1.87 1.69
#